data_AF-H3H746-F1
#
_entry.id   AF-H3H746-F1
#
_cell.length_a   1.000
_cell.length_b   1.000
_cell.length_c   1.000
_cell.angle_alpha   90.00
_cell.angle_beta   90.00
_cell.angle_gamma   90.00
#
_symmetry.space_group_name_H-M   'P 1'
#
loop_
_entity.id
_entity.type
_entity.pdbx_description
1 polymer ?
#
loop_
_entity_poly.entity_id
_entity_poly.type
_entity_poly.pdbx_seq_one_letter_code
_entity_poly.pdbx_strand_id
1 'polypeptide(L)'
;DFVRHSTLNYRSIATGFWNQLGQLAKKQQLTYWRNPQYNFMRMFLFPIFAVIFGTTFYQLSADSVKRINSHIGLIYNSMDFIGVVNLMTVLEVTCAERAVFYRERMSNYYGPLPYSLSLWFAEVPYLVVVIILFVAIEYWLVGWSDNAGDFFFFMFVFYLYTSACTYVGQWMSVLMPNEKVANVAVGAISCLFNLFSGYLLPRTAMKAGYKWFTYLMPSSYSLSALVGAQFGDSQDIISVPSGNTTTDMTVAHYIEITYDFRPNRNM
;
A
#
# COMPACT_ATOMS: atom_id res chain seq x y z
N ASP A 1 43.14 -2.99 -20.04
CA ASP A 1 44.25 -2.03 -19.80
C ASP A 1 44.31 -0.78 -20.70
N PHE A 2 43.39 -0.54 -21.64
CA PHE A 2 43.45 0.65 -22.51
C PHE A 2 42.92 1.98 -21.90
N VAL A 3 42.36 1.95 -20.68
CA VAL A 3 41.72 3.13 -20.06
C VAL A 3 42.70 3.96 -19.21
N ARG A 4 43.86 3.40 -18.85
CA ARG A 4 44.77 4.01 -17.87
C ARG A 4 45.52 5.26 -18.37
N HIS A 5 45.52 5.52 -19.68
CA HIS A 5 46.26 6.64 -20.30
C HIS A 5 45.38 7.63 -21.08
N SER A 6 44.06 7.52 -21.01
CA SER A 6 43.17 8.50 -21.65
C SER A 6 42.92 9.67 -20.69
N THR A 7 43.32 10.88 -21.10
CA THR A 7 43.06 12.15 -20.39
C THR A 7 41.62 12.64 -20.54
N LEU A 8 40.78 11.91 -21.29
CA LEU A 8 39.34 12.14 -21.35
C LEU A 8 38.69 11.56 -20.09
N ASN A 9 37.95 12.40 -19.36
CA ASN A 9 37.02 11.96 -18.30
C ASN A 9 35.97 11.02 -18.91
N TYR A 10 36.30 9.74 -19.05
CA TYR A 10 35.45 8.76 -19.71
C TYR A 10 34.27 8.43 -18.81
N ARG A 11 33.15 9.12 -19.03
CA ARG A 11 31.87 8.69 -18.47
C ARG A 11 31.40 7.49 -19.28
N SER A 12 31.13 6.38 -18.58
CA SER A 12 30.58 5.15 -19.17
C SER A 12 29.27 5.37 -19.93
N ILE A 13 28.57 6.49 -19.70
CA ILE A 13 27.31 6.86 -20.35
C ILE A 13 27.44 8.29 -20.87
N ALA A 14 27.03 8.52 -22.12
CA ALA A 14 27.24 9.78 -22.84
C ALA A 14 26.36 10.96 -22.37
N THR A 15 25.17 10.69 -21.84
CA THR A 15 24.18 11.72 -21.48
C THR A 15 24.16 12.02 -19.98
N GLY A 16 23.72 13.22 -19.60
CA GLY A 16 23.51 13.59 -18.20
C GLY A 16 22.32 12.86 -17.55
N PHE A 17 22.35 12.73 -16.22
CA PHE A 17 21.33 12.03 -15.43
C PHE A 17 19.89 12.49 -15.72
N TRP A 18 19.67 13.80 -15.77
CA TRP A 18 18.34 14.37 -16.02
C TRP A 18 17.80 14.04 -17.42
N ASN A 19 18.66 13.99 -18.43
CA ASN A 19 18.25 13.60 -19.77
C ASN A 19 17.91 12.11 -19.82
N GLN A 20 18.69 11.26 -19.14
CA GLN A 20 18.39 9.83 -19.01
C GLN A 20 17.03 9.63 -18.34
N LEU A 21 16.81 10.29 -17.19
CA LEU A 21 15.56 10.20 -16.44
C LEU A 21 14.36 10.67 -17.25
N GLY A 22 14.46 11.81 -17.95
CA GLY A 22 13.37 12.33 -18.77
C GLY A 22 12.97 11.39 -19.90
N GLN A 23 13.96 10.82 -20.62
CA GLN A 23 13.68 9.87 -21.70
C GLN A 23 13.12 8.54 -21.18
N LEU A 24 13.65 8.04 -20.06
CA LEU A 24 13.17 6.83 -19.41
C LEU A 24 11.75 7.01 -18.88
N ALA A 25 11.45 8.13 -18.20
CA ALA A 25 10.10 8.41 -17.71
C ALA A 25 9.09 8.47 -18.87
N LYS A 26 9.44 9.12 -19.98
CA LYS A 26 8.61 9.14 -21.19
C LYS A 26 8.42 7.74 -21.78
N LYS A 27 9.48 6.93 -21.83
CA LYS A 27 9.41 5.53 -22.28
C LYS A 27 8.46 4.72 -21.40
N GLN A 28 8.63 4.78 -20.08
CA GLN A 28 7.81 3.99 -19.15
C GLN A 28 6.35 4.43 -19.14
N GLN A 29 6.07 5.73 -19.18
CA GLN A 29 4.71 6.23 -19.32
C GLN A 29 4.05 5.71 -20.60
N LEU A 30 4.78 5.69 -21.71
CA LEU A 30 4.27 5.19 -22.99
C LEU A 30 4.06 3.67 -22.96
N THR A 31 4.95 2.91 -22.32
CA THR A 31 4.79 1.47 -22.12
C THR A 31 3.53 1.18 -21.30
N TYR A 32 3.33 1.89 -20.20
CA TYR A 32 2.19 1.72 -19.29
C TYR A 32 0.87 2.13 -19.96
N TRP A 33 0.91 3.16 -20.79
CA TRP A 33 -0.23 3.58 -21.61
C TRP A 33 -0.58 2.57 -22.71
N ARG A 34 0.43 1.98 -23.37
CA ARG A 34 0.25 1.01 -24.47
C ARG A 34 -0.06 -0.40 -24.00
N ASN A 35 0.19 -0.72 -22.74
CA ASN A 35 -0.18 -1.98 -22.11
C ASN A 35 -1.44 -1.79 -21.23
N PRO A 36 -2.63 -1.62 -21.83
CA PRO A 36 -3.85 -1.37 -21.08
C PRO A 36 -4.18 -2.53 -20.15
N GLN A 37 -3.81 -3.77 -20.49
CA GLN A 37 -4.17 -4.96 -19.70
C GLN A 37 -3.77 -4.84 -18.23
N TYR A 38 -2.65 -4.18 -17.91
CA TYR A 38 -2.22 -3.97 -16.53
C TYR A 38 -3.04 -2.89 -15.81
N ASN A 39 -3.01 -1.65 -16.32
CA ASN A 39 -3.63 -0.50 -15.65
C ASN A 39 -5.15 -0.48 -15.77
N PHE A 40 -5.69 -0.86 -16.92
CA PHE A 40 -7.14 -0.90 -17.17
C PHE A 40 -7.82 -1.95 -16.30
N MET A 41 -7.20 -3.12 -16.13
CA MET A 41 -7.74 -4.17 -15.26
C MET A 41 -7.85 -3.69 -13.81
N ARG A 42 -6.84 -2.98 -13.30
CA ARG A 42 -6.87 -2.38 -11.94
C ARG A 42 -7.93 -1.30 -11.83
N MET A 43 -7.99 -0.38 -12.81
CA MET A 43 -9.00 0.69 -12.86
C MET A 43 -10.43 0.16 -12.95
N PHE A 44 -10.65 -1.02 -13.54
CA PHE A 44 -11.97 -1.63 -13.64
C PHE A 44 -12.33 -2.48 -12.42
N LEU A 45 -11.39 -3.31 -11.94
CA LEU A 45 -11.65 -4.23 -10.84
C LEU A 45 -11.78 -3.53 -9.49
N PHE A 46 -11.00 -2.49 -9.22
CA PHE A 46 -11.00 -1.86 -7.91
C PHE A 46 -12.33 -1.18 -7.59
N PRO A 47 -12.96 -0.41 -8.50
CA PRO A 47 -14.33 0.07 -8.29
C PRO A 47 -15.34 -1.04 -8.01
N ILE A 48 -15.22 -2.19 -8.69
CA ILE A 48 -16.11 -3.34 -8.46
C ILE A 48 -15.93 -3.87 -7.04
N PHE A 49 -14.69 -4.03 -6.59
CA PHE A 49 -14.41 -4.44 -5.21
C PHE A 49 -14.87 -3.39 -4.19
N ALA A 50 -14.72 -2.10 -4.49
CA ALA A 50 -15.23 -1.02 -3.65
C ALA A 50 -16.75 -1.10 -3.49
N VAL A 51 -17.47 -1.37 -4.58
CA VAL A 51 -18.93 -1.57 -4.54
C VAL A 51 -19.28 -2.82 -3.74
N ILE A 52 -18.58 -3.95 -3.94
CA ILE A 52 -18.86 -5.18 -3.20
C ILE A 52 -18.63 -4.98 -1.69
N PHE A 53 -17.50 -4.40 -1.30
CA PHE A 53 -17.19 -4.14 0.10
C PHE A 53 -18.11 -3.08 0.70
N GLY A 54 -18.33 -1.97 -0.01
CA GLY A 54 -19.22 -0.88 0.43
C GLY A 54 -20.68 -1.31 0.56
N THR A 55 -21.19 -2.15 -0.34
CA THR A 55 -22.57 -2.67 -0.24
C THR A 55 -22.74 -3.71 0.87
N THR A 56 -21.71 -4.51 1.16
CA THR A 56 -21.75 -5.49 2.26
C THR A 56 -21.86 -4.81 3.63
N PHE A 57 -21.26 -3.62 3.78
CA PHE A 57 -21.27 -2.83 5.01
C PHE A 57 -21.99 -1.48 4.82
N TYR A 58 -23.08 -1.49 4.06
CA TYR A 58 -23.83 -0.28 3.74
C TYR A 58 -24.36 0.41 5.01
N GLN A 59 -24.01 1.68 5.19
CA GLN A 59 -24.46 2.56 6.29
C GLN A 59 -24.39 1.89 7.67
N LEU A 60 -23.22 1.36 8.03
CA LEU A 60 -23.06 0.62 9.28
C LEU A 60 -23.00 1.59 10.48
N SER A 61 -24.05 1.61 11.31
CA SER A 61 -24.09 2.43 12.54
C SER A 61 -23.05 1.96 13.58
N ALA A 62 -22.40 2.90 14.26
CA ALA A 62 -21.30 2.64 15.20
C ALA A 62 -21.74 2.28 16.64
N ASP A 63 -23.03 1.99 16.88
CA ASP A 63 -23.59 1.90 18.24
C ASP A 63 -23.15 0.67 19.07
N SER A 64 -22.36 -0.25 18.51
CA SER A 64 -21.98 -1.48 19.21
C SER A 64 -20.56 -1.91 18.87
N VAL A 65 -19.87 -2.48 19.85
CA VAL A 65 -18.51 -3.06 19.71
C VAL A 65 -18.41 -4.00 18.51
N LYS A 66 -19.44 -4.82 18.27
CA LYS A 66 -19.47 -5.73 17.12
C LYS A 66 -19.40 -4.98 15.79
N ARG A 67 -20.12 -3.85 15.69
CA ARG A 67 -20.18 -3.03 14.47
C ARG A 67 -18.90 -2.21 14.28
N ILE A 68 -18.27 -1.76 15.35
CA ILE A 68 -16.95 -1.14 15.28
C ILE A 68 -15.89 -2.13 14.80
N ASN A 69 -15.89 -3.36 15.34
CA ASN A 69 -14.99 -4.41 14.84
C ASN A 69 -15.26 -4.76 13.37
N SER A 70 -16.52 -4.70 12.92
CA SER A 70 -16.85 -4.83 11.50
C SER A 70 -16.27 -3.69 10.65
N HIS A 71 -16.32 -2.44 11.11
CA HIS A 71 -15.66 -1.30 10.44
C HIS A 71 -14.15 -1.48 10.34
N ILE A 72 -13.50 -1.84 11.45
CA ILE A 72 -12.05 -2.07 11.48
C ILE A 72 -11.69 -3.25 10.57
N GLY A 73 -12.49 -4.32 10.59
CA GLY A 73 -12.32 -5.48 9.72
C GLY A 73 -12.50 -5.17 8.24
N LEU A 74 -13.43 -4.27 7.91
CA LEU A 74 -13.61 -3.76 6.55
C LEU A 74 -12.38 -2.98 6.08
N ILE A 75 -11.92 -1.99 6.86
CA ILE A 75 -10.71 -1.21 6.52
C ILE A 75 -9.52 -2.13 6.30
N TYR A 76 -9.33 -3.10 7.21
CA TYR A 76 -8.28 -4.11 7.09
C TYR A 76 -8.40 -4.96 5.82
N ASN A 77 -9.59 -5.50 5.54
CA ASN A 77 -9.81 -6.37 4.39
C ASN A 77 -9.64 -5.62 3.06
N SER A 78 -10.14 -4.39 2.97
CA SER A 78 -9.99 -3.53 1.80
C SER A 78 -8.53 -3.15 1.56
N MET A 79 -7.80 -2.80 2.63
CA MET A 79 -6.37 -2.52 2.57
C MET A 79 -5.58 -3.76 2.12
N ASP A 80 -5.83 -4.92 2.74
CA ASP A 80 -5.13 -6.17 2.40
C ASP A 80 -5.40 -6.59 0.95
N PHE A 81 -6.67 -6.63 0.55
CA PHE A 81 -7.07 -7.08 -0.77
C PHE A 81 -6.45 -6.23 -1.87
N ILE A 82 -6.51 -4.89 -1.74
CA ILE A 82 -5.86 -3.98 -2.68
C ILE A 82 -4.34 -4.12 -2.63
N GLY A 83 -3.75 -4.17 -1.44
CA GLY A 83 -2.32 -4.32 -1.27
C GLY A 83 -1.77 -5.54 -2.01
N VAL A 84 -2.41 -6.71 -1.82
CA VAL A 84 -2.00 -7.98 -2.44
C VAL A 84 -2.18 -7.94 -3.95
N VAL A 85 -3.31 -7.45 -4.46
CA VAL A 85 -3.54 -7.36 -5.92
C VAL A 85 -2.50 -6.47 -6.59
N ASN A 86 -2.17 -5.31 -6.01
CA ASN A 86 -1.13 -4.44 -6.55
C ASN A 86 0.27 -5.07 -6.51
N LEU A 87 0.59 -5.74 -5.40
CA LEU A 87 1.89 -6.34 -5.16
C LEU A 87 2.14 -7.53 -6.11
N MET A 88 1.13 -8.34 -6.41
CA MET A 88 1.23 -9.44 -7.38
C MET A 88 1.26 -8.94 -8.82
N THR A 89 0.37 -8.02 -9.19
CA THR A 89 0.26 -7.57 -10.59
C THR A 89 1.49 -6.76 -11.04
N VAL A 90 2.09 -5.94 -10.15
CA VAL A 90 3.30 -5.16 -10.50
C VAL A 90 4.51 -6.05 -10.72
N LEU A 91 4.56 -7.21 -10.06
CA LEU A 91 5.67 -8.15 -10.16
C LEU A 91 5.81 -8.69 -11.58
N GLU A 92 4.70 -9.12 -12.19
CA GLU A 92 4.69 -9.68 -13.55
C GLU A 92 5.21 -8.64 -14.57
N VAL A 93 4.71 -7.40 -14.48
CA VAL A 93 5.12 -6.29 -15.36
C VAL A 93 6.59 -5.96 -15.19
N THR A 94 7.06 -5.85 -13.94
CA THR A 94 8.45 -5.46 -13.66
C THR A 94 9.42 -6.58 -14.05
N CYS A 95 9.03 -7.84 -13.88
CA CYS A 95 9.81 -9.00 -14.35
C CYS A 95 9.97 -8.99 -15.88
N ALA A 96 8.93 -8.63 -16.63
CA ALA A 96 9.00 -8.50 -18.08
C ALA A 96 9.94 -7.37 -18.52
N GLU A 97 9.87 -6.20 -17.86
CA GLU A 97 10.73 -5.05 -18.18
C GLU A 97 12.20 -5.28 -17.82
N ARG A 98 12.48 -6.10 -16.81
CA ARG A 98 13.84 -6.40 -16.37
C ARG A 98 14.71 -7.02 -17.47
N ALA A 99 14.14 -7.86 -18.34
CA ALA A 99 14.88 -8.43 -19.48
C ALA A 99 15.33 -7.34 -20.46
N VAL A 100 14.48 -6.34 -20.68
CA VAL A 100 14.79 -5.17 -21.51
C VAL A 100 15.86 -4.30 -20.84
N PHE A 101 15.74 -4.07 -19.53
CA PHE A 101 16.74 -3.33 -18.75
C PHE A 101 18.14 -3.94 -18.87
N TYR A 102 18.28 -5.25 -18.70
CA TYR A 102 19.58 -5.91 -18.81
C TYR A 102 20.20 -5.73 -20.20
N ARG A 103 19.41 -5.83 -21.26
CA ARG A 103 19.87 -5.59 -22.62
C ARG A 103 20.33 -4.15 -22.82
N GLU A 104 19.56 -3.17 -22.38
CA GLU A 104 19.88 -1.74 -22.52
C GLU A 104 21.07 -1.32 -21.65
N ARG A 105 21.24 -1.97 -20.49
CA ARG A 105 22.36 -1.77 -19.58
C ARG A 105 23.68 -2.29 -20.15
N MET A 106 23.68 -3.45 -20.80
CA MET A 106 24.88 -4.00 -21.45
C MET A 106 25.39 -3.10 -22.60
N SER A 107 24.49 -2.35 -23.24
CA SER A 107 24.82 -1.33 -24.23
C SER A 107 25.14 0.05 -23.63
N ASN A 108 25.22 0.18 -22.31
CA ASN A 108 25.53 1.42 -21.59
C ASN A 108 24.61 2.63 -21.92
N TYR A 109 23.32 2.39 -22.21
CA TYR A 109 22.39 3.49 -22.51
C TYR A 109 22.08 4.37 -21.29
N TYR A 110 21.91 3.78 -20.10
CA TYR A 110 21.57 4.51 -18.87
C TYR A 110 21.95 3.75 -17.59
N GLY A 111 21.92 4.46 -16.46
CA GLY A 111 22.21 3.92 -15.12
C GLY A 111 21.01 3.23 -14.44
N PRO A 112 21.24 2.39 -13.41
CA PRO A 112 20.16 1.79 -12.64
C PRO A 112 19.30 2.82 -11.88
N LEU A 113 19.90 3.91 -11.38
CA LEU A 113 19.17 4.96 -10.63
C LEU A 113 18.13 5.70 -11.50
N PRO A 114 18.46 6.24 -12.69
CA PRO A 114 17.46 6.80 -13.60
C PRO A 114 16.32 5.85 -13.94
N TYR A 115 16.62 4.55 -14.07
CA TYR A 115 15.62 3.52 -14.38
C TYR A 115 14.65 3.31 -13.23
N SER A 116 15.14 3.09 -12.01
CA SER A 116 14.29 2.92 -10.82
C SER A 116 13.40 4.14 -10.57
N LEU A 117 13.93 5.36 -10.76
CA LEU A 117 13.13 6.58 -10.63
C LEU A 117 12.08 6.71 -11.74
N SER A 118 12.39 6.30 -12.97
CA SER A 118 11.41 6.33 -14.06
C SER A 118 10.21 5.40 -13.83
N LEU A 119 10.45 4.23 -13.24
CA LEU A 119 9.41 3.30 -12.80
C LEU A 119 8.53 3.92 -11.71
N TRP A 120 9.16 4.58 -10.74
CA TRP A 120 8.46 5.29 -9.67
C TRP A 120 7.53 6.38 -10.25
N PHE A 121 8.05 7.24 -11.11
CA PHE A 121 7.26 8.31 -11.75
C PHE A 121 6.12 7.77 -12.63
N ALA A 122 6.32 6.64 -13.30
CA ALA A 122 5.29 6.02 -14.13
C ALA A 122 4.13 5.49 -13.30
N GLU A 123 4.37 4.89 -12.12
CA GLU A 123 3.32 4.34 -11.26
C GLU A 123 2.47 5.39 -10.53
N VAL A 124 3.08 6.48 -10.07
CA VAL A 124 2.40 7.53 -9.26
C VAL A 124 1.03 7.95 -9.83
N PRO A 125 0.89 8.39 -11.10
CA PRO A 125 -0.40 8.85 -11.62
C PRO A 125 -1.45 7.74 -11.67
N TYR A 126 -1.07 6.50 -11.99
CA TYR A 126 -2.02 5.39 -12.06
C TYR A 126 -2.49 4.99 -10.67
N LEU A 127 -1.58 4.94 -9.68
CA LEU A 127 -1.94 4.70 -8.28
C LEU A 127 -2.94 5.73 -7.77
N VAL A 128 -2.68 7.02 -8.00
CA VAL A 128 -3.58 8.10 -7.56
C VAL A 128 -4.99 7.90 -8.12
N VAL A 129 -5.13 7.65 -9.43
CA VAL A 129 -6.46 7.47 -10.05
C VAL A 129 -7.17 6.25 -9.47
N VAL A 130 -6.47 5.13 -9.36
CA VAL A 130 -7.02 3.87 -8.86
C VAL A 130 -7.51 4.00 -7.42
N ILE A 131 -6.76 4.71 -6.57
CA ILE A 131 -7.11 4.93 -5.17
C ILE A 131 -8.27 5.90 -5.03
N ILE A 132 -8.29 6.98 -5.82
CA ILE A 132 -9.44 7.90 -5.83
C ILE A 132 -10.72 7.15 -6.16
N LEU A 133 -10.70 6.31 -7.21
CA LEU A 133 -11.86 5.53 -7.61
C LEU A 133 -12.32 4.56 -6.51
N PHE A 134 -11.38 3.88 -5.85
CA PHE A 134 -11.71 2.93 -4.80
C PHE A 134 -12.23 3.62 -3.53
N VAL A 135 -11.44 4.54 -2.97
CA VAL A 135 -11.72 5.20 -1.70
C VAL A 135 -12.97 6.07 -1.81
N ALA A 136 -13.17 6.79 -2.92
CA ALA A 136 -14.39 7.58 -3.07
C ALA A 136 -15.64 6.69 -3.02
N ILE A 137 -15.65 5.55 -3.69
CA ILE A 137 -16.81 4.66 -3.69
C ILE A 137 -17.02 4.03 -2.30
N GLU A 138 -15.96 3.46 -1.71
CA GLU A 138 -16.06 2.77 -0.42
C GLU A 138 -16.46 3.73 0.71
N TYR A 139 -15.81 4.89 0.80
CA TYR A 139 -16.01 5.85 1.89
C TYR A 139 -17.46 6.33 1.99
N TRP A 140 -18.05 6.69 0.84
CA TRP A 140 -19.43 7.17 0.77
C TRP A 140 -20.46 6.05 0.93
N LEU A 141 -20.19 4.82 0.49
CA LEU A 141 -21.12 3.69 0.66
C LEU A 141 -21.20 3.19 2.11
N VAL A 142 -20.07 3.18 2.80
CA VAL A 142 -20.01 2.73 4.21
C VAL A 142 -20.63 3.79 5.14
N GLY A 143 -20.60 5.06 4.75
CA GLY A 143 -21.13 6.16 5.55
C GLY A 143 -20.18 6.57 6.68
N TRP A 144 -18.90 6.72 6.35
CA TRP A 144 -17.89 7.25 7.27
C TRP A 144 -18.05 8.77 7.50
N SER A 145 -17.15 9.37 8.28
CA SER A 145 -17.28 10.77 8.75
C SER A 145 -17.46 11.76 7.59
N ASP A 146 -18.41 12.69 7.67
CA ASP A 146 -18.63 13.68 6.60
C ASP A 146 -17.55 14.79 6.54
N ASN A 147 -16.53 14.72 7.39
CA ASN A 147 -15.47 15.72 7.44
C ASN A 147 -14.48 15.54 6.26
N ALA A 148 -14.36 16.58 5.44
CA ALA A 148 -13.44 16.59 4.30
C ALA A 148 -11.98 16.34 4.71
N GLY A 149 -11.56 16.81 5.90
CA GLY A 149 -10.20 16.59 6.41
C GLY A 149 -9.87 15.11 6.62
N ASP A 150 -10.83 14.37 7.18
CA ASP A 150 -10.68 12.94 7.49
C ASP A 150 -10.72 12.11 6.20
N PHE A 151 -11.56 12.49 5.23
CA PHE A 151 -11.59 11.88 3.90
C PHE A 151 -10.24 12.00 3.17
N PHE A 152 -9.67 13.22 3.09
CA PHE A 152 -8.38 13.42 2.41
C PHE A 152 -7.23 12.71 3.14
N PHE A 153 -7.26 12.68 4.48
CA PHE A 153 -6.29 11.94 5.26
C PHE A 153 -6.41 10.42 5.02
N PHE A 154 -7.62 9.88 5.03
CA PHE A 154 -7.88 8.47 4.72
C PHE A 154 -7.35 8.11 3.32
N MET A 155 -7.68 8.91 2.31
CA MET A 155 -7.19 8.72 0.93
C MET A 155 -5.66 8.77 0.85
N PHE A 156 -5.02 9.70 1.56
CA PHE A 156 -3.57 9.84 1.58
C PHE A 156 -2.88 8.64 2.24
N VAL A 157 -3.36 8.18 3.39
CA VAL A 157 -2.81 6.98 4.07
C VAL A 157 -3.01 5.74 3.21
N PHE A 158 -4.18 5.59 2.57
CA PHE A 158 -4.46 4.48 1.67
C PHE A 158 -3.54 4.49 0.44
N TYR A 159 -3.21 5.68 -0.06
CA TYR A 159 -2.22 5.88 -1.12
C TYR A 159 -0.82 5.47 -0.69
N LEU A 160 -0.37 5.93 0.48
CA LEU A 160 0.95 5.55 1.00
C LEU A 160 1.06 4.04 1.16
N TYR A 161 0.06 3.39 1.75
CA TYR A 161 0.06 1.94 1.92
C TYR A 161 0.15 1.20 0.57
N THR A 162 -0.74 1.53 -0.36
CA THR A 162 -0.79 0.87 -1.67
C THR A 162 0.51 1.08 -2.43
N SER A 163 1.07 2.30 -2.38
CA SER A 163 2.36 2.61 -3.01
C SER A 163 3.51 1.80 -2.39
N ALA A 164 3.54 1.66 -1.05
CA ALA A 164 4.52 0.83 -0.37
C ALA A 164 4.44 -0.63 -0.82
N CYS A 165 3.23 -1.20 -0.92
CA CYS A 165 3.02 -2.56 -1.45
C CYS A 165 3.53 -2.71 -2.89
N THR A 166 3.22 -1.75 -3.77
CA THR A 166 3.68 -1.74 -5.16
C THR A 166 5.21 -1.74 -5.23
N TYR A 167 5.89 -0.86 -4.50
CA TYR A 167 7.36 -0.77 -4.55
C TYR A 167 8.05 -1.96 -3.90
N VAL A 168 7.46 -2.57 -2.87
CA VAL A 168 7.95 -3.84 -2.32
C VAL A 168 7.83 -4.96 -3.36
N GLY A 169 6.72 -5.02 -4.11
CA GLY A 169 6.55 -5.97 -5.22
C GLY A 169 7.60 -5.77 -6.31
N GLN A 170 7.85 -4.52 -6.72
CA GLN A 170 8.91 -4.19 -7.67
C GLN A 170 10.30 -4.58 -7.15
N TRP A 171 10.59 -4.34 -5.88
CA TRP A 171 11.87 -4.71 -5.27
C TRP A 171 12.09 -6.23 -5.27
N MET A 172 11.05 -7.01 -4.94
CA MET A 172 11.10 -8.47 -4.98
C MET A 172 11.30 -9.03 -6.39
N SER A 173 10.71 -8.37 -7.40
CA SER A 173 10.89 -8.73 -8.81
C SER A 173 12.35 -8.63 -9.27
N VAL A 174 13.14 -7.73 -8.65
CA VAL A 174 14.56 -7.53 -8.97
C VAL A 174 15.45 -8.52 -8.21
N LEU A 175 15.10 -8.84 -6.96
CA LEU A 175 15.86 -9.78 -6.12
C LEU A 175 15.80 -11.23 -6.62
N MET A 176 14.66 -11.65 -7.15
CA MET A 176 14.40 -13.06 -7.45
C MET A 176 14.71 -13.39 -8.91
N PRO A 177 15.37 -14.51 -9.23
CA PRO A 177 15.82 -14.79 -10.60
C PRO A 177 14.67 -15.10 -11.57
N ASN A 178 13.60 -15.73 -11.10
CA ASN A 178 12.47 -16.18 -11.93
C ASN A 178 11.16 -15.59 -11.39
N GLU A 179 10.26 -15.20 -12.29
CA GLU A 179 8.92 -14.69 -12.00
C GLU A 179 8.12 -15.64 -11.10
N LYS A 180 8.16 -16.95 -11.37
CA LYS A 180 7.45 -17.94 -10.55
C LYS A 180 7.94 -17.98 -9.10
N VAL A 181 9.25 -17.90 -8.91
CA VAL A 181 9.87 -17.88 -7.58
C VAL A 181 9.55 -16.56 -6.88
N ALA A 182 9.59 -15.46 -7.63
CA ALA A 182 9.22 -14.14 -7.14
C ALA A 182 7.77 -14.11 -6.65
N ASN A 183 6.83 -14.69 -7.40
CA ASN A 183 5.42 -14.74 -7.03
C ASN A 183 5.18 -15.53 -5.74
N VAL A 184 5.87 -16.67 -5.56
CA VAL A 184 5.80 -17.45 -4.30
C VAL A 184 6.37 -16.66 -3.13
N ALA A 185 7.51 -15.98 -3.32
CA ALA A 185 8.13 -15.17 -2.27
C ALA A 185 7.25 -13.97 -1.89
N VAL A 186 6.64 -13.33 -2.88
CA VAL A 186 5.65 -12.27 -2.71
C VAL A 186 4.44 -12.76 -1.91
N GLY A 187 3.89 -13.94 -2.25
CA GLY A 187 2.79 -14.54 -1.51
C GLY A 187 3.14 -14.81 -0.04
N ALA A 188 4.38 -15.23 0.25
CA ALA A 188 4.84 -15.40 1.62
C ALA A 188 4.94 -14.05 2.36
N ILE A 189 5.43 -13.00 1.71
CA ILE A 189 5.52 -11.66 2.29
C ILE A 189 4.13 -11.06 2.51
N SER A 190 3.18 -11.25 1.59
CA SER A 190 1.80 -10.79 1.81
C SER A 190 1.17 -11.47 3.02
N CYS A 191 1.40 -12.76 3.24
CA CYS A 191 0.94 -13.45 4.44
C CYS A 191 1.54 -12.85 5.72
N LEU A 192 2.82 -12.41 5.69
CA LEU A 192 3.44 -11.72 6.82
C LEU A 192 2.82 -10.33 7.04
N PHE A 193 2.58 -9.57 5.97
CA PHE A 193 1.93 -8.25 6.05
C PHE A 193 0.52 -8.37 6.63
N ASN A 194 -0.19 -9.43 6.25
CA ASN A 194 -1.54 -9.77 6.67
C ASN A 194 -1.57 -10.16 8.17
N LEU A 195 -0.71 -11.08 8.60
CA LEU A 195 -0.65 -11.59 9.98
C LEU A 195 -0.24 -10.51 11.00
N PHE A 196 0.76 -9.69 10.65
CA PHE A 196 1.30 -8.66 11.54
C PHE A 196 0.69 -7.26 11.33
N SER A 197 -0.42 -7.18 10.59
CA SER A 197 -1.19 -5.93 10.37
C SER A 197 -1.81 -5.35 11.65
N GLY A 198 -1.97 -6.16 12.70
CA GLY A 198 -2.58 -5.75 13.97
C GLY A 198 -4.07 -6.06 14.10
N TYR A 199 -4.78 -6.38 13.01
CA TYR A 199 -6.19 -6.79 13.09
C TYR A 199 -6.36 -8.27 13.48
N LEU A 200 -5.76 -9.19 12.72
CA LEU A 200 -5.81 -10.64 12.98
C LEU A 200 -5.16 -11.02 14.30
N LEU A 201 -4.02 -10.39 14.59
CA LEU A 201 -3.30 -10.59 15.85
C LEU A 201 -3.11 -9.22 16.51
N PRO A 202 -3.95 -8.88 17.51
CA PRO A 202 -3.83 -7.63 18.24
C PRO A 202 -2.45 -7.49 18.89
N ARG A 203 -1.89 -6.28 18.83
CA ARG A 203 -0.54 -5.98 19.32
C ARG A 203 -0.34 -6.29 20.81
N THR A 204 -1.43 -6.18 21.58
CA THR A 204 -1.47 -6.46 23.02
C THR A 204 -1.34 -7.96 23.34
N ALA A 205 -1.90 -8.83 22.50
CA ALA A 205 -1.81 -10.28 22.64
C ALA A 205 -0.46 -10.86 22.15
N MET A 206 0.34 -10.06 21.45
CA MET A 206 1.59 -10.50 20.84
C MET A 206 2.72 -10.64 21.88
N LYS A 207 3.44 -11.77 21.88
CA LYS A 207 4.63 -11.95 22.74
C LYS A 207 5.68 -10.88 22.43
N ALA A 208 6.40 -10.41 23.45
CA ALA A 208 7.36 -9.30 23.35
C ALA A 208 8.39 -9.48 22.20
N GLY A 209 8.86 -10.71 21.98
CA GLY A 209 9.82 -11.03 20.91
C GLY A 209 9.30 -10.92 19.47
N TYR A 210 7.99 -10.80 19.25
CA TYR A 210 7.41 -10.59 17.91
C TYR A 210 6.93 -9.16 17.68
N LYS A 211 6.80 -8.35 18.74
CA LYS A 211 6.33 -6.95 18.65
C LYS A 211 7.21 -6.07 17.77
N TRP A 212 8.48 -6.43 17.58
CA TRP A 212 9.38 -5.67 16.72
C TRP A 212 9.04 -5.80 15.23
N PHE A 213 8.48 -6.93 14.80
CA PHE A 213 8.06 -7.13 13.40
C PHE A 213 6.99 -6.13 13.00
N THR A 214 6.09 -5.78 13.93
CA THR A 214 5.05 -4.76 13.72
C THR A 214 5.65 -3.41 13.33
N TYR A 215 6.87 -3.08 13.79
CA TYR A 215 7.51 -1.81 13.42
C TYR A 215 8.10 -1.80 12.00
N LEU A 216 8.35 -2.96 11.40
CA LEU A 216 8.86 -3.05 10.02
C LEU A 216 7.74 -3.09 8.99
N MET A 217 6.53 -3.49 9.39
CA MET A 217 5.43 -3.73 8.46
C MET A 217 4.61 -2.45 8.25
N PRO A 218 4.51 -1.93 7.01
CA PRO A 218 3.72 -0.73 6.73
C PRO A 218 2.21 -0.95 6.94
N SER A 219 1.74 -2.21 6.90
CA SER A 219 0.35 -2.58 7.14
C SER A 219 -0.12 -2.20 8.54
N SER A 220 0.71 -2.38 9.57
CA SER A 220 0.33 -2.05 10.94
C SER A 220 0.10 -0.55 11.10
N TYR A 221 1.04 0.28 10.63
CA TYR A 221 0.90 1.74 10.75
C TYR A 221 -0.29 2.28 9.95
N SER A 222 -0.51 1.75 8.75
CA SER A 222 -1.59 2.19 7.88
C SER A 222 -2.94 1.85 8.49
N LEU A 223 -3.11 0.66 9.03
CA LEU A 223 -4.33 0.29 9.74
C LEU A 223 -4.55 1.16 10.98
N SER A 224 -3.52 1.39 11.80
CA SER A 224 -3.61 2.27 12.96
C SER A 224 -4.05 3.69 12.57
N ALA A 225 -3.48 4.23 11.50
CA ALA A 225 -3.76 5.58 11.04
C ALA A 225 -5.17 5.71 10.46
N LEU A 226 -5.64 4.73 9.68
CA LEU A 226 -7.01 4.74 9.11
C LEU A 226 -8.07 4.58 10.21
N VAL A 227 -7.84 3.66 11.15
CA VAL A 227 -8.74 3.46 12.31
C VAL A 227 -8.73 4.69 13.21
N GLY A 228 -7.55 5.27 13.46
CA GLY A 228 -7.41 6.51 14.23
C GLY A 228 -8.08 7.71 13.57
N ALA A 229 -8.04 7.81 12.24
CA ALA A 229 -8.72 8.88 11.51
C ALA A 229 -10.26 8.77 11.62
N GLN A 230 -10.80 7.55 11.61
CA GLN A 230 -12.24 7.34 11.63
C GLN A 230 -12.86 7.35 13.02
N PHE A 231 -12.12 6.88 14.04
CA PHE A 231 -12.63 6.66 15.39
C PHE A 231 -11.85 7.38 16.49
N GLY A 232 -10.78 8.11 16.15
CA GLY A 232 -9.92 8.78 17.14
C GLY A 232 -10.59 9.94 17.87
N ASP A 233 -11.55 10.61 17.23
CA ASP A 233 -12.31 11.74 17.82
C ASP A 233 -13.74 11.33 18.24
N SER A 234 -14.15 10.09 17.98
CA SER A 234 -15.46 9.59 18.37
C SER A 234 -15.53 9.43 19.90
N GLN A 235 -16.22 10.38 20.55
CA GLN A 235 -16.55 10.31 21.97
C GLN A 235 -17.73 9.38 22.29
N ASP A 236 -18.23 8.66 21.29
CA ASP A 236 -19.33 7.71 21.47
C ASP A 236 -18.94 6.65 22.51
N ILE A 237 -19.83 6.52 23.51
CA ILE A 237 -19.66 5.59 24.61
C ILE A 237 -20.22 4.25 24.15
N ILE A 238 -19.37 3.22 24.14
CA ILE A 238 -19.77 1.85 23.80
C ILE A 238 -19.67 0.96 25.02
N SER A 239 -20.72 0.15 25.22
CA SER A 239 -20.74 -0.88 26.24
C SER A 239 -19.94 -2.09 25.77
N VAL A 240 -18.77 -2.32 26.35
CA VAL A 240 -17.91 -3.46 26.05
C VAL A 240 -18.20 -4.59 27.04
N PRO A 241 -18.76 -5.73 26.59
CA PRO A 241 -18.91 -6.89 27.46
C PRO A 241 -17.55 -7.58 27.65
N SER A 242 -16.98 -7.47 28.85
CA SER A 242 -15.79 -8.20 29.27
C SER A 242 -16.18 -9.24 30.33
N GLY A 243 -16.62 -10.42 29.89
CA GLY A 243 -17.14 -11.46 30.79
C GLY A 243 -18.53 -11.12 31.34
N ASN A 244 -18.74 -11.20 32.66
CA ASN A 244 -20.01 -10.88 33.32
C ASN A 244 -20.19 -9.37 33.60
N THR A 245 -19.25 -8.52 33.19
CA THR A 245 -19.29 -7.07 33.49
C THR A 245 -19.27 -6.28 32.18
N THR A 246 -20.26 -5.41 32.00
CA THR A 246 -20.30 -4.43 30.90
C THR A 246 -19.59 -3.17 31.36
N THR A 247 -18.45 -2.84 30.74
CA THR A 247 -17.77 -1.58 30.98
C THR A 247 -18.04 -0.64 29.83
N ASP A 248 -18.65 0.51 30.15
CA ASP A 248 -18.84 1.59 29.19
C ASP A 248 -17.50 2.30 28.99
N MET A 249 -16.98 2.27 27.77
CA MET A 249 -15.74 2.95 27.40
C MET A 249 -15.90 3.63 26.05
N THR A 250 -15.19 4.74 25.84
CA THR A 250 -15.19 5.45 24.57
C THR A 250 -14.60 4.58 23.45
N VAL A 251 -15.10 4.70 22.22
CA VAL A 251 -14.56 3.98 21.05
C VAL A 251 -13.05 4.15 20.91
N ALA A 252 -12.55 5.38 21.08
CA ALA A 252 -11.13 5.70 21.08
C ALA A 252 -10.33 4.91 22.14
N HIS A 253 -10.89 4.76 23.35
CA HIS A 253 -10.23 4.01 24.44
C HIS A 253 -10.28 2.50 24.23
N TYR A 254 -11.37 1.98 23.66
CA TYR A 254 -11.46 0.57 23.26
C TYR A 254 -10.41 0.19 22.21
N ILE A 255 -10.24 1.06 21.21
CA ILE A 255 -9.26 0.88 20.14
C ILE A 255 -7.82 0.97 20.67
N GLU A 256 -7.54 1.89 21.59
CA GLU A 256 -6.24 2.01 22.25
C GLU A 256 -5.92 0.77 23.09
N ILE A 257 -6.87 0.27 23.89
CA ILE A 257 -6.64 -0.92 24.73
C ILE A 257 -6.54 -2.20 23.89
N THR A 258 -7.38 -2.35 22.88
CA THR A 258 -7.46 -3.61 22.11
C THR A 258 -6.34 -3.70 21.08
N TYR A 259 -6.09 -2.62 20.36
CA TYR A 259 -5.19 -2.60 19.21
C TYR A 259 -3.90 -1.79 19.44
N ASP A 260 -3.77 -1.05 20.55
CA ASP A 260 -2.64 -0.14 20.84
C ASP A 260 -2.47 0.95 19.77
N PHE A 261 -3.57 1.33 19.12
CA PHE A 261 -3.60 2.47 18.21
C PHE A 261 -3.84 3.71 19.04
N ARG A 262 -2.80 4.54 19.21
CA ARG A 262 -2.88 5.76 20.02
C ARG A 262 -3.54 6.88 19.20
N PRO A 263 -4.73 7.36 19.56
CA PRO A 263 -5.41 8.45 18.86
C PRO A 263 -4.86 9.84 19.24
N ASN A 264 -3.96 9.94 20.23
CA ASN A 264 -3.45 11.23 20.69
C ASN A 264 -2.61 11.94 19.62
N ARG A 265 -3.25 12.91 18.97
CA ARG A 265 -2.73 13.84 17.96
C ARG A 265 -1.75 14.85 18.57
N ASN A 266 -0.65 14.38 19.17
CA ASN A 266 0.47 15.22 19.61
C ASN A 266 1.79 14.69 19.02
N MET A 267 1.95 14.89 17.71
CA MET A 267 3.24 15.16 17.06
C MET A 267 3.02 16.24 16.01
#